data_AF-A0A1I1ETN3-F1
#
_entry.id   AF-A0A1I1ETN3-F1
#
_cell.length_a   1.000
_cell.length_b   1.000
_cell.length_c   1.000
_cell.angle_alpha   90.00
_cell.angle_beta   90.00
_cell.angle_gamma   90.00
#
_symmetry.space_group_name_H-M   'P 1'
#
loop_
_entity.id
_entity.type
_entity.pdbx_description
1 polymer ?
#
loop_
_entity_poly.entity_id
_entity_poly.type
_entity_poly.pdbx_seq_one_letter_code
_entity_poly.pdbx_strand_id
1 'polypeptide(L)'
;MFDMIQGIYEFFTTGIYDFVVEAYAWVIIKIAAFQLKATIASIEFAWDIAKEIITQLNISAEMQVALERLPPDVVSKLNFFNVINGLNLLLNAFVTRFVMRFI
;
A
#
# COMPACT_ATOMS: atom_id res chain seq x y z
N MET A 1 -38.76 -24.00 -34.06
CA MET A 1 -37.95 -23.71 -35.26
C MET A 1 -37.95 -22.23 -35.59
N PHE A 2 -39.11 -21.55 -35.57
CA PHE A 2 -39.20 -20.09 -35.72
C PHE A 2 -38.43 -19.30 -34.63
N ASP A 3 -38.54 -19.68 -33.35
CA ASP A 3 -37.80 -19.01 -32.26
C ASP A 3 -36.28 -19.08 -32.41
N MET A 4 -35.77 -20.18 -33.01
CA MET A 4 -34.34 -20.36 -33.25
C MET A 4 -33.82 -19.44 -34.36
N ILE A 5 -34.62 -19.24 -35.41
CA ILE A 5 -34.29 -18.33 -36.52
C ILE A 5 -34.38 -16.88 -36.05
N GLN A 6 -35.36 -16.55 -35.22
CA GLN A 6 -35.52 -15.22 -34.64
C GLN A 6 -34.38 -14.90 -33.64
N GLY A 7 -33.99 -15.85 -32.79
CA GLY A 7 -32.84 -15.69 -31.90
C GLY A 7 -31.52 -15.53 -32.65
N ILE A 8 -31.33 -16.22 -33.79
CA ILE A 8 -30.16 -16.00 -34.66
C ILE A 8 -30.21 -14.60 -35.29
N TYR A 9 -31.37 -14.16 -35.79
CA TYR A 9 -31.53 -12.83 -36.35
C TYR A 9 -31.24 -11.71 -35.33
N GLU A 10 -31.81 -11.80 -34.13
CA GLU A 10 -31.61 -10.85 -33.03
C GLU A 10 -30.15 -10.83 -32.54
N PHE A 11 -29.47 -11.99 -32.55
CA PHE A 11 -28.04 -12.06 -32.26
C PHE A 11 -27.20 -11.31 -33.30
N PHE A 12 -27.51 -11.47 -34.59
CA PHE A 12 -26.80 -10.78 -35.67
C PHE A 12 -27.13 -9.28 -35.76
N THR A 13 -28.33 -8.84 -35.39
CA THR A 13 -28.71 -7.42 -35.46
C THR A 13 -28.32 -6.62 -34.22
N THR A 14 -28.27 -7.26 -33.06
CA THR A 14 -28.21 -6.57 -31.75
C THR A 14 -27.31 -7.30 -30.75
N GLY A 15 -27.33 -8.63 -30.72
CA GLY A 15 -26.54 -9.41 -29.77
C GLY A 15 -25.03 -9.29 -29.94
N ILE A 16 -24.51 -9.02 -31.14
CA ILE A 16 -23.07 -8.76 -31.34
C ILE A 16 -22.65 -7.45 -30.64
N TYR A 17 -23.49 -6.42 -30.69
CA TYR A 17 -23.19 -5.15 -30.02
C TYR A 17 -23.20 -5.34 -28.49
N ASP A 18 -24.24 -5.98 -27.96
CA ASP A 18 -24.35 -6.25 -26.53
C ASP A 18 -23.20 -7.15 -26.02
N PHE A 19 -22.82 -8.17 -26.78
CA PHE A 19 -21.68 -9.03 -26.46
C PHE A 19 -20.37 -8.24 -26.40
N VAL A 20 -20.12 -7.33 -27.36
CA VAL A 20 -18.90 -6.51 -27.37
C VAL A 20 -18.90 -5.53 -26.20
N VAL A 21 -20.04 -4.93 -25.86
CA VAL A 21 -20.19 -4.02 -24.71
C VAL A 21 -19.93 -4.76 -23.40
N GLU A 22 -20.52 -5.94 -23.21
CA GLU A 22 -20.31 -6.77 -22.02
C GLU A 22 -18.86 -7.27 -21.92
N ALA A 23 -18.27 -7.71 -23.04
CA ALA A 23 -16.87 -8.13 -23.08
C ALA A 23 -15.93 -6.98 -22.72
N TYR A 24 -16.18 -5.78 -23.23
CA TYR A 24 -15.38 -4.59 -22.92
C TYR A 24 -15.54 -4.18 -21.45
N ALA A 25 -16.77 -4.20 -20.92
CA ALA A 25 -17.04 -3.96 -19.50
C ALA A 25 -16.30 -4.97 -18.61
N TRP A 26 -16.33 -6.25 -18.97
CA TRP A 26 -15.60 -7.29 -18.24
C TRP A 26 -14.08 -7.06 -18.25
N VAL A 27 -13.52 -6.68 -19.40
CA VAL A 27 -12.08 -6.34 -19.52
C VAL A 27 -11.72 -5.17 -18.62
N ILE A 28 -12.51 -4.08 -18.64
CA ILE A 28 -12.26 -2.91 -17.78
C ILE A 28 -12.33 -3.29 -16.30
N ILE A 29 -13.32 -4.07 -15.89
CA ILE A 29 -13.44 -4.55 -14.50
C ILE A 29 -12.20 -5.36 -14.09
N LYS A 30 -11.69 -6.23 -14.98
CA LYS A 30 -10.48 -7.01 -14.71
C LYS A 30 -9.23 -6.15 -14.62
N ILE A 31 -9.09 -5.15 -15.49
CA ILE A 31 -7.97 -4.19 -15.43
C ILE A 31 -8.03 -3.38 -14.13
N ALA A 32 -9.19 -2.87 -13.74
CA ALA A 32 -9.36 -2.15 -12.47
C ALA A 32 -9.04 -3.04 -11.27
N ALA A 33 -9.53 -4.29 -11.26
CA ALA A 33 -9.20 -5.25 -10.21
C ALA A 33 -7.70 -5.58 -10.15
N PHE A 34 -7.03 -5.67 -11.30
CA PHE A 34 -5.60 -5.86 -11.38
C PHE A 34 -4.83 -4.65 -10.84
N GLN A 35 -5.23 -3.43 -11.19
CA GLN A 35 -4.62 -2.20 -10.68
C GLN A 35 -4.72 -2.14 -9.15
N LEU A 36 -5.87 -2.45 -8.57
CA LEU A 36 -6.03 -2.48 -7.11
C LEU A 36 -5.10 -3.52 -6.45
N LYS A 37 -5.00 -4.72 -7.02
CA LYS A 37 -4.07 -5.75 -6.53
C LYS A 37 -2.61 -5.31 -6.65
N ALA A 38 -2.24 -4.66 -7.75
CA ALA A 38 -0.91 -4.12 -7.96
C ALA A 38 -0.58 -3.03 -6.93
N THR A 39 -1.53 -2.13 -6.62
CA THR A 39 -1.36 -1.11 -5.58
C THR A 39 -1.18 -1.72 -4.19
N ILE A 40 -1.91 -2.79 -3.86
CA ILE A 40 -1.74 -3.49 -2.58
C ILE A 40 -0.35 -4.12 -2.52
N ALA A 41 0.07 -4.83 -3.57
CA ALA A 41 1.41 -5.42 -3.63
C ALA A 41 2.52 -4.38 -3.56
N SER A 42 2.32 -3.20 -4.16
CA SER A 42 3.29 -2.11 -4.08
C SER A 42 3.38 -1.55 -2.65
N ILE A 43 2.26 -1.44 -1.92
CA ILE A 43 2.28 -1.01 -0.51
C ILE A 43 3.08 -1.99 0.35
N GLU A 44 2.87 -3.31 0.17
CA GLU A 44 3.65 -4.34 0.88
C GLU A 44 5.14 -4.23 0.56
N PHE A 45 5.49 -4.04 -0.71
CA PHE A 45 6.86 -3.83 -1.15
C PHE A 45 7.49 -2.55 -0.55
N ALA A 46 6.76 -1.43 -0.50
CA ALA A 46 7.20 -0.21 0.18
C ALA A 46 7.48 -0.45 1.67
N TRP A 47 6.65 -1.24 2.34
CA TRP A 47 6.86 -1.54 3.76
C TRP A 47 8.15 -2.33 3.98
N ASP A 48 8.46 -3.29 3.12
CA ASP A 48 9.70 -4.05 3.20
C ASP A 48 10.94 -3.17 3.00
N ILE A 49 10.90 -2.26 2.02
CA ILE A 49 11.97 -1.26 1.83
C ILE A 49 12.08 -0.33 3.03
N ALA A 50 10.97 0.12 3.61
CA ALA A 50 10.99 0.98 4.79
C ALA A 50 11.68 0.31 5.98
N LYS A 51 11.42 -0.97 6.23
CA LYS A 51 12.10 -1.75 7.29
C LYS A 51 13.60 -1.87 7.04
N GLU A 52 14.00 -2.08 5.80
CA GLU A 52 15.41 -2.16 5.41
C GLU A 52 16.11 -0.82 5.64
N ILE A 53 15.50 0.30 5.21
CA ILE A 53 16.04 1.66 5.43
C ILE A 53 16.14 1.99 6.92
N ILE A 54 15.12 1.67 7.73
CA ILE A 54 15.15 1.87 9.19
C ILE A 54 16.33 1.11 9.81
N THR A 55 16.58 -0.11 9.35
CA THR A 55 17.70 -0.94 9.82
C THR A 55 19.04 -0.33 9.44
N GLN A 56 19.19 0.13 8.19
CA GLN A 56 20.41 0.76 7.70
C GLN A 56 20.72 2.10 8.38
N LEU A 57 19.69 2.89 8.69
CA LEU A 57 19.83 4.15 9.42
C LEU A 57 20.23 3.94 10.88
N ASN A 58 20.18 2.71 11.40
CA ASN A 58 20.55 2.35 12.76
C ASN A 58 20.02 3.33 13.83
N ILE A 59 18.76 3.75 13.66
CA ILE A 59 18.10 4.80 14.44
C ILE A 59 18.20 4.52 15.95
N SER A 60 18.13 3.25 16.33
CA SER A 60 18.28 2.78 17.71
C SER A 60 19.64 3.12 18.32
N ALA A 61 20.74 2.96 17.57
CA ALA A 61 22.08 3.28 18.06
C ALA A 61 22.30 4.79 18.15
N GLU A 62 21.83 5.54 17.16
CA GLU A 62 21.97 6.99 17.13
C GLU A 62 21.16 7.67 18.22
N MET A 63 19.98 7.11 18.55
CA MET A 63 19.19 7.56 19.68
C MET A 63 19.83 7.23 21.04
N GLN A 64 20.48 6.07 21.18
CA GLN A 64 21.24 5.76 22.41
C GLN A 64 22.39 6.77 22.61
N VAL A 65 23.14 7.09 21.58
CA VAL A 65 24.20 8.11 21.63
C VAL A 65 23.63 9.49 22.00
N ALA A 66 22.43 9.84 21.51
CA ALA A 66 21.77 11.09 21.88
C ALA A 66 21.31 11.11 23.35
N LEU A 67 20.86 9.96 23.88
CA LEU A 67 20.43 9.81 25.27
C LEU A 67 21.61 9.78 26.24
N GLU A 68 22.75 9.21 25.86
CA GLU A 68 23.99 9.22 26.66
C GLU A 68 24.54 10.63 26.87
N ARG A 69 24.24 11.57 25.97
CA ARG A 69 24.61 12.98 26.12
C ARG A 69 23.72 13.74 27.10
N LEU A 70 22.61 13.14 27.54
CA LEU A 70 21.69 13.77 28.49
C LEU A 70 22.03 13.39 29.93
N PRO A 71 21.77 14.29 30.90
CA PRO A 71 21.93 13.98 32.32
C PRO A 71 21.05 12.76 32.72
N PRO A 72 21.54 11.85 33.59
CA PRO A 72 20.83 10.63 33.97
C PRO A 72 19.42 10.87 34.51
N ASP A 73 19.21 11.95 35.27
CA ASP A 73 17.91 12.33 35.82
C ASP A 73 16.88 12.72 34.75
N VAL A 74 17.35 13.29 33.63
CA VAL A 74 16.50 13.67 32.49
C VAL A 74 16.11 12.42 31.70
N VAL A 75 17.05 11.50 31.49
CA VAL A 75 16.79 10.21 30.82
C VAL A 75 15.79 9.36 31.60
N SER A 76 15.92 9.33 32.94
CA SER A 76 14.98 8.63 33.82
C SER A 76 13.55 9.18 33.68
N LYS A 77 13.39 10.51 33.63
CA LYS A 77 12.09 11.15 33.40
C LYS A 77 11.55 10.90 31.99
N LEU A 78 12.40 10.92 30.96
CA LEU A 78 11.98 10.63 29.58
C LEU A 78 11.51 9.18 29.41
N ASN A 79 12.15 8.24 30.11
CA ASN A 79 11.69 6.85 30.18
C ASN A 79 10.35 6.73 30.92
N PHE A 80 10.17 7.45 32.02
CA PHE A 80 8.90 7.47 32.76
C PHE A 80 7.72 7.93 31.87
N PHE A 81 7.94 8.93 31.03
CA PHE A 81 6.92 9.42 30.09
C PHE A 81 6.84 8.64 28.77
N ASN A 82 7.59 7.55 28.60
CA ASN A 82 7.68 6.78 27.34
C ASN A 82 8.07 7.63 26.11
N VAL A 83 8.75 8.75 26.32
CA VAL A 83 9.11 9.67 25.22
C VAL A 83 10.07 9.00 24.23
N ILE A 84 10.96 8.13 24.73
CA ILE A 84 11.92 7.38 23.90
C ILE A 84 11.20 6.39 22.98
N ASN A 85 10.21 5.67 23.51
CA ASN A 85 9.37 4.77 22.72
C ASN A 85 8.51 5.54 21.70
N GLY A 86 8.00 6.71 22.09
CA GLY A 86 7.26 7.60 21.21
C GLY A 86 8.13 8.16 20.07
N LEU A 87 9.36 8.58 20.36
CA LEU A 87 10.31 9.04 19.35
C LEU A 87 10.67 7.94 18.35
N ASN A 88 10.90 6.71 18.82
CA ASN A 88 11.10 5.55 17.96
C ASN A 88 9.90 5.33 17.02
N LEU A 89 8.68 5.39 17.55
CA LEU A 89 7.47 5.23 16.75
C LEU A 89 7.33 6.36 15.70
N LEU A 90 7.61 7.60 16.08
CA LEU A 90 7.55 8.75 15.17
C LEU A 90 8.58 8.66 14.04
N LEU A 91 9.80 8.25 14.34
CA LEU A 91 10.86 8.08 13.35
C LEU A 91 10.52 6.93 12.38
N ASN A 92 10.06 5.80 12.90
CA ASN A 92 9.57 4.69 12.07
C ASN A 92 8.41 5.13 11.18
N ALA A 93 7.42 5.86 11.73
CA ALA A 93 6.29 6.37 10.97
C ALA A 93 6.72 7.38 9.88
N PHE A 94 7.73 8.21 10.16
CA PHE A 94 8.25 9.18 9.20
C PHE A 94 8.95 8.50 8.02
N VAL A 95 9.82 7.51 8.30
CA VAL A 95 10.49 6.74 7.25
C VAL A 95 9.47 5.96 6.42
N THR A 96 8.49 5.33 7.08
CA THR A 96 7.42 4.60 6.39
C THR A 96 6.59 5.52 5.49
N ARG A 97 6.24 6.72 5.98
CA ARG A 97 5.53 7.74 5.19
C ARG A 97 6.37 8.22 4.00
N PHE A 98 7.68 8.36 4.17
CA PHE A 98 8.58 8.74 3.10
C PHE A 98 8.59 7.68 1.99
N VAL A 99 8.73 6.40 2.34
CA VAL A 99 8.74 5.30 1.37
C VAL A 99 7.39 5.12 0.69
N MET A 100 6.27 5.23 1.43
CA MET A 100 4.94 5.17 0.84
C MET A 100 4.64 6.33 -0.13
N ARG A 101 5.32 7.47 0.00
CA ARG A 101 5.17 8.62 -0.92
C ARG A 101 5.93 8.43 -2.24
N PHE A 102 6.85 7.47 -2.32
CA PHE A 102 7.54 7.12 -3.57
C PHE A 102 6.72 6.23 -4.50
N ILE A 103 5.64 5.64 -3.99
CA ILE A 103 4.65 4.86 -4.74
C ILE A 103 3.49 5.79 -5.13
#